data_AF-A0A5E3WLG3-F1
#
_entry.id   AF-A0A5E3WLG3-F1
#
_cell.length_a   1.000
_cell.length_b   1.000
_cell.length_c   1.000
_cell.angle_alpha   90.00
_cell.angle_beta   90.00
_cell.angle_gamma   90.00
#
_symmetry.space_group_name_H-M   'P 1'
#
loop_
_entity.id
_entity.type
_entity.pdbx_description
1 polymer ?
#
loop_
_entity_poly.entity_id
_entity_poly.type
_entity_poly.pdbx_seq_one_letter_code
_entity_poly.pdbx_strand_id
1 'polypeptide(L)'
;MHKTLPKLTRTLPTLALPSLALTMNLRHATLWDDTGTLLIPFPDTAFRIHRPVLLGAAPHLQSRLTPASSGSLPPDSALADLEGQGSEKLDVLDVPENIAATDFAILLDYLSGRTPLTASHLEPLLRISSPETLDIPSVYAKASAHLNEMFPSHLGAIAGANAGVDAHELEPALELAMRYKVDPETKKTLLYRVATSTEFDPTGAHDPSSPSSEHISSDPALLTAHPALSPRTLRITHRTLASLIADFTPTLFTVGAAQHMACTDVIAERWMDDVIGPALADGGVGTPLETLRRIEGVAEGWREHGLCEGCVGWLRGEWEGEREKIWGRLGAWIEEAERAENAADASR
;
A
#
# COMPACT_ATOMS: atom_id res chain seq x y z
N MET A 1 -47.97 28.73 7.48
CA MET A 1 -48.28 27.83 8.61
C MET A 1 -47.02 27.04 8.96
N HIS A 2 -46.24 27.54 9.93
CA HIS A 2 -45.00 26.91 10.39
C HIS A 2 -45.32 25.79 11.39
N LYS A 3 -44.88 24.56 11.09
CA LYS A 3 -44.86 23.45 12.06
C LYS A 3 -43.43 23.30 12.58
N THR A 4 -43.26 23.66 13.84
CA THR A 4 -42.05 23.48 14.65
C THR A 4 -41.94 22.01 15.11
N LEU A 5 -40.79 21.38 14.88
CA LEU A 5 -40.43 20.06 15.41
C LEU A 5 -39.88 20.18 16.84
N PRO A 6 -40.13 19.22 17.74
CA PRO A 6 -39.68 19.28 19.13
C PRO A 6 -38.21 18.87 19.28
N LYS A 7 -37.48 19.61 20.11
CA LYS A 7 -36.12 19.27 20.57
C LYS A 7 -36.21 18.09 21.55
N LEU A 8 -35.64 16.94 21.18
CA LEU A 8 -35.40 15.81 22.07
C LEU A 8 -34.00 15.96 22.71
N THR A 9 -33.94 16.52 23.91
CA THR A 9 -32.77 16.42 24.79
C THR A 9 -32.78 15.05 25.45
N ARG A 10 -31.93 14.14 24.96
CA ARG A 10 -31.71 12.81 25.52
C ARG A 10 -30.48 12.87 26.42
N THR A 11 -30.68 13.05 27.71
CA THR A 11 -29.64 12.82 28.73
C THR A 11 -29.42 11.31 28.86
N LEU A 12 -28.26 10.83 28.40
CA LEU A 12 -27.83 9.45 28.64
C LEU A 12 -27.33 9.32 30.09
N PRO A 13 -27.71 8.27 30.81
CA PRO A 13 -27.14 7.99 32.12
C PRO A 13 -25.70 7.49 31.95
N THR A 14 -24.76 8.15 32.61
CA THR A 14 -23.38 7.68 32.78
C THR A 14 -23.41 6.40 33.60
N LEU A 15 -23.39 5.25 32.92
CA LEU A 15 -23.19 3.95 33.55
C LEU A 15 -21.73 3.86 33.98
N ALA A 16 -21.48 3.98 35.28
CA ALA A 16 -20.21 3.62 35.88
C ALA A 16 -20.00 2.11 35.68
N LEU A 17 -19.00 1.76 34.88
CA LEU A 17 -18.56 0.38 34.71
C LEU A 17 -17.99 -0.13 36.04
N PRO A 18 -18.37 -1.33 36.50
CA PRO A 18 -17.79 -1.92 37.69
C PRO A 18 -16.31 -2.23 37.44
N SER A 19 -15.46 -1.74 38.34
CA SER A 19 -14.03 -2.03 38.41
C SER A 19 -13.82 -3.52 38.67
N LEU A 20 -13.66 -4.30 37.60
CA LEU A 20 -13.19 -5.68 37.68
C LEU A 20 -11.67 -5.61 37.93
N ALA A 21 -11.29 -5.77 39.20
CA ALA A 21 -9.91 -5.95 39.63
C ALA A 21 -9.38 -7.30 39.12
N LEU A 22 -9.09 -7.36 37.83
CA LEU A 22 -8.26 -8.39 37.23
C LEU A 22 -6.82 -7.99 37.54
N THR A 23 -6.17 -8.75 38.43
CA THR A 23 -4.72 -8.70 38.66
C THR A 23 -4.00 -9.25 37.43
N MET A 24 -4.17 -8.62 36.27
CA MET A 24 -3.39 -8.97 35.09
C MET A 24 -1.96 -8.53 35.35
N ASN A 25 -1.02 -9.43 35.10
CA ASN A 25 0.38 -9.10 35.08
C ASN A 25 0.60 -8.15 33.89
N LEU A 26 0.57 -6.83 34.14
CA LEU A 26 0.75 -5.80 33.13
C LEU A 26 2.16 -5.82 32.51
N ARG A 27 3.08 -6.67 32.96
CA ARG A 27 4.45 -6.72 32.42
C ARG A 27 4.45 -7.47 31.08
N HIS A 28 4.96 -6.83 30.03
CA HIS A 28 5.16 -7.50 28.75
C HIS A 28 6.13 -8.70 28.90
N ALA A 29 5.76 -9.87 28.39
CA ALA A 29 6.46 -11.12 28.69
C ALA A 29 7.95 -11.15 28.27
N THR A 30 8.32 -10.45 27.18
CA THR A 30 9.67 -10.51 26.57
C THR A 30 10.41 -9.18 26.50
N LEU A 31 9.71 -8.07 26.76
CA LEU A 31 10.21 -6.69 26.58
C LEU A 31 10.12 -5.90 27.89
N TRP A 32 10.28 -6.63 28.99
CA TRP A 32 10.33 -6.07 30.34
C TRP A 32 11.76 -6.20 30.90
N ASP A 33 12.38 -5.07 31.16
CA ASP A 33 13.67 -4.97 31.82
C ASP A 33 13.48 -4.37 33.22
N ASP A 34 13.76 -5.16 34.26
CA ASP A 34 13.66 -4.71 35.65
C ASP A 34 14.63 -3.57 36.00
N THR A 35 15.67 -3.37 35.19
CA THR A 35 16.63 -2.26 35.28
C THR A 35 16.29 -1.10 34.36
N GLY A 36 15.18 -1.19 33.61
CA GLY A 36 14.74 -0.14 32.72
C GLY A 36 14.37 1.15 33.45
N THR A 37 14.68 2.28 32.82
CA THR A 37 14.51 3.65 33.34
C THR A 37 13.37 4.42 32.67
N LEU A 38 12.67 3.75 31.75
CA LEU A 38 11.51 4.26 31.01
C LEU A 38 10.37 3.24 31.08
N LEU A 39 9.21 3.68 31.58
CA LEU A 39 7.96 2.93 31.58
C LEU A 39 7.06 3.42 30.44
N ILE A 40 6.49 2.50 29.69
CA ILE A 40 5.53 2.79 28.62
C ILE A 40 4.25 1.99 28.89
N PRO A 41 3.21 2.62 29.49
CA PRO A 41 1.96 1.95 29.79
C PRO A 41 1.03 1.87 28.56
N PHE A 42 0.35 0.73 28.43
CA PHE A 42 -0.79 0.49 27.54
C PHE A 42 -1.97 -0.04 28.39
N PRO A 43 -3.20 -0.12 27.85
CA PRO A 43 -4.37 -0.56 28.63
C PRO A 43 -4.25 -1.97 29.23
N ASP A 44 -3.58 -2.89 28.55
CA ASP A 44 -3.50 -4.32 28.87
C ASP A 44 -2.07 -4.83 29.11
N THR A 45 -1.06 -4.00 28.85
CA THR A 45 0.35 -4.34 29.02
C THR A 45 1.17 -3.07 29.28
N ALA A 46 2.41 -3.23 29.69
CA ALA A 46 3.37 -2.18 29.89
C ALA A 46 4.76 -2.68 29.53
N PHE A 47 5.56 -1.79 28.98
CA PHE A 47 6.94 -2.03 28.63
C PHE A 47 7.83 -1.28 29.61
N ARG A 48 8.93 -1.91 30.02
CA ARG A 48 9.96 -1.26 30.83
C ARG A 48 11.29 -1.44 30.13
N ILE A 49 11.88 -0.35 29.66
CA ILE A 49 13.10 -0.36 28.82
C ILE A 49 14.09 0.70 29.31
N HIS A 50 15.32 0.65 28.81
CA HIS A 50 16.26 1.74 29.01
C HIS A 50 15.99 2.91 28.06
N ARG A 51 15.96 4.14 28.61
CA ARG A 51 15.75 5.37 27.83
C ARG A 51 16.55 5.47 26.53
N PRO A 52 17.87 5.14 26.49
CA PRO A 52 18.66 5.29 25.27
C PRO A 52 18.17 4.47 24.08
N VAL A 53 17.44 3.35 24.31
CA VAL A 53 16.90 2.51 23.23
C VAL A 53 15.91 3.30 22.37
N LEU A 54 14.98 4.00 23.01
CA LEU A 54 13.96 4.78 22.31
C LEU A 54 14.43 6.20 22.00
N LEU A 55 15.00 6.89 22.99
CA LEU A 55 15.42 8.29 22.83
C LEU A 55 16.64 8.45 21.91
N GLY A 56 17.44 7.39 21.73
CA GLY A 56 18.51 7.39 20.74
C GLY A 56 17.98 7.50 19.31
N ALA A 57 16.81 6.90 19.04
CA ALA A 57 16.13 6.98 17.75
C ALA A 57 15.21 8.20 17.62
N ALA A 58 14.67 8.69 18.74
CA ALA A 58 13.65 9.75 18.79
C ALA A 58 13.88 10.74 19.95
N PRO A 59 14.88 11.65 19.85
CA PRO A 59 15.24 12.54 20.96
C PRO A 59 14.16 13.54 21.37
N HIS A 60 13.29 13.96 20.46
CA HIS A 60 12.17 14.89 20.72
C HIS A 60 11.14 14.32 21.69
N LEU A 61 11.03 12.98 21.80
CA LEU A 61 10.16 12.33 22.78
C LEU A 61 10.57 12.62 24.23
N GLN A 62 11.78 13.12 24.48
CA GLN A 62 12.21 13.59 25.80
C GLN A 62 11.26 14.64 26.39
N SER A 63 10.64 15.47 25.56
CA SER A 63 9.67 16.49 25.99
C SER A 63 8.33 15.90 26.45
N ARG A 64 8.06 14.65 26.11
CA ARG A 64 6.83 13.91 26.45
C ARG A 64 6.99 13.01 27.66
N LEU A 65 8.18 12.98 28.27
CA LEU A 65 8.45 12.19 29.45
C LEU A 65 7.90 12.89 30.69
N THR A 66 7.14 12.15 31.49
CA THR A 66 6.67 12.59 32.81
C THR A 66 7.38 11.79 33.90
N PRO A 67 7.93 12.44 34.95
CA PRO A 67 8.45 11.70 36.08
C PRO A 67 7.30 10.93 36.75
N ALA A 68 7.48 9.63 37.03
CA ALA A 68 6.42 8.78 37.57
C ALA A 68 5.84 9.33 38.90
N SER A 69 6.69 9.99 39.71
CA SER A 69 6.32 10.70 40.95
C SER A 69 5.31 11.84 40.78
N SER A 70 4.96 12.24 39.56
CA SER A 70 4.02 13.34 39.29
C SER A 70 2.56 12.95 39.40
N GLY A 71 2.24 11.73 39.85
CA GLY A 71 0.86 11.25 40.01
C GLY A 71 0.13 11.03 38.68
N SER A 72 0.88 10.80 37.59
CA SER A 72 0.29 10.50 36.27
C SER A 72 -0.23 9.07 36.16
N LEU A 73 0.21 8.17 37.05
CA LEU A 73 -0.33 6.83 37.13
C LEU A 73 -1.66 6.84 37.92
N PRO A 74 -2.71 6.17 37.43
CA PRO A 74 -3.95 6.00 38.18
C PRO A 74 -3.63 5.37 39.55
N PRO A 75 -4.16 5.91 40.66
CA PRO A 75 -3.82 5.45 42.01
C PRO A 75 -4.16 3.97 42.27
N ASP A 76 -5.08 3.40 41.49
CA ASP A 76 -5.48 1.98 41.56
C ASP A 76 -4.77 1.10 40.52
N SER A 77 -3.77 1.63 39.80
CA SER A 77 -3.03 0.85 38.81
C SER A 77 -2.05 -0.10 39.50
N ALA A 78 -2.03 -1.36 39.07
CA ALA A 78 -1.00 -2.34 39.47
C ALA A 78 0.44 -1.88 39.15
N LEU A 79 0.61 -0.80 38.39
CA LEU A 79 1.89 -0.15 38.13
C LEU A 79 2.40 0.68 39.33
N ALA A 80 1.53 1.13 40.24
CA ALA A 80 1.94 1.91 41.43
C ALA A 80 2.83 1.08 42.37
N ASP A 81 2.58 -0.23 42.47
CA ASP A 81 3.40 -1.15 43.27
C ASP A 81 4.84 -1.29 42.73
N LEU A 82 5.08 -0.94 41.46
CA LEU A 82 6.42 -1.00 40.85
C LEU A 82 7.31 0.18 41.25
N GLU A 83 6.73 1.32 41.65
CA GLU A 83 7.50 2.48 42.11
C GLU A 83 8.19 2.22 43.46
N GLY A 84 7.66 1.30 44.27
CA GLY A 84 8.15 1.04 45.63
C GLY A 84 9.45 0.24 45.72
N GLN A 85 9.95 -0.37 44.63
CA GLN A 85 11.03 -1.37 44.70
C GLN A 85 12.45 -0.85 44.41
N GLY A 86 12.65 0.43 44.09
CA GLY A 86 14.01 0.96 43.91
C GLY A 86 14.02 2.44 43.53
N SER A 87 14.80 3.24 44.26
CA SER A 87 14.88 4.72 44.23
C SER A 87 15.44 5.34 42.93
N GLU A 88 15.33 4.68 41.77
CA GLU A 88 15.71 5.30 40.49
C GLU A 88 14.54 6.07 39.88
N LYS A 89 14.84 7.23 39.30
CA LYS A 89 13.86 8.08 38.64
C LYS A 89 13.31 7.38 37.39
N LEU A 90 12.18 6.73 37.54
CA LEU A 90 11.41 6.16 36.44
C LEU A 90 10.68 7.31 35.72
N ASP A 91 10.95 7.46 34.42
CA ASP A 91 10.11 8.31 33.57
C ASP A 91 9.03 7.47 32.90
N VAL A 92 7.88 8.08 32.65
CA VAL A 92 6.75 7.51 31.94
C VAL A 92 6.61 8.22 30.61
N LEU A 93 6.60 7.47 29.51
CA LEU A 93 6.27 8.00 28.18
C LEU A 93 4.77 7.84 27.94
N ASP A 94 4.09 8.96 27.68
CA ASP A 94 2.71 8.95 27.22
C ASP A 94 2.65 8.63 25.72
N VAL A 95 2.04 7.49 25.37
CA VAL A 95 1.93 7.00 23.99
C VAL A 95 0.55 7.36 23.44
N PRO A 96 0.46 7.89 22.21
CA PRO A 96 -0.83 8.17 21.58
C PRO A 96 -1.76 6.95 21.55
N GLU A 97 -3.04 7.16 21.83
CA GLU A 97 -4.06 6.10 21.91
C GLU A 97 -4.25 5.30 20.60
N ASN A 98 -3.83 5.85 19.46
CA ASN A 98 -3.92 5.20 18.16
C ASN A 98 -2.79 4.19 17.90
N ILE A 99 -1.87 3.98 18.85
CA ILE A 99 -0.77 3.02 18.73
C ILE A 99 -1.13 1.77 19.52
N ALA A 100 -1.13 0.62 18.85
CA ALA A 100 -1.33 -0.67 19.51
C ALA A 100 -0.05 -1.11 20.24
N ALA A 101 -0.21 -1.79 21.37
CA ALA A 101 0.92 -2.36 22.12
C ALA A 101 1.76 -3.34 21.26
N THR A 102 1.11 -4.08 20.35
CA THR A 102 1.78 -4.99 19.41
C THR A 102 2.72 -4.26 18.45
N ASP A 103 2.32 -3.09 17.95
CA ASP A 103 3.18 -2.29 17.07
C ASP A 103 4.38 -1.75 17.84
N PHE A 104 4.14 -1.33 19.09
CA PHE A 104 5.19 -0.83 19.96
C PHE A 104 6.20 -1.93 20.29
N ALA A 105 5.73 -3.16 20.52
CA ALA A 105 6.61 -4.32 20.71
C ALA A 105 7.51 -4.55 19.48
N ILE A 106 6.94 -4.52 18.26
CA ILE A 106 7.70 -4.67 17.01
C ILE A 106 8.75 -3.55 16.86
N LEU A 107 8.38 -2.30 17.17
CA LEU A 107 9.33 -1.18 17.19
C LEU A 107 10.49 -1.43 18.17
N LEU A 108 10.20 -1.89 19.38
CA LEU A 108 11.23 -2.14 20.39
C LEU A 108 12.16 -3.28 20.00
N ASP A 109 11.62 -4.38 19.45
CA ASP A 109 12.44 -5.50 18.96
C ASP A 109 13.35 -5.06 17.81
N TYR A 110 12.83 -4.24 16.89
CA TYR A 110 13.62 -3.65 15.80
C TYR A 110 14.72 -2.71 16.30
N LEU A 111 14.39 -1.77 17.20
CA LEU A 111 15.37 -0.83 17.77
C LEU A 111 16.44 -1.54 18.61
N SER A 112 16.09 -2.66 19.22
CA SER A 112 17.02 -3.50 19.98
C SER A 112 17.89 -4.39 19.08
N GLY A 113 17.67 -4.40 17.76
CA GLY A 113 18.38 -5.25 16.81
C GLY A 113 18.09 -6.75 16.98
N ARG A 114 16.97 -7.10 17.64
CA ARG A 114 16.60 -8.50 17.92
C ARG A 114 16.03 -9.20 16.69
N THR A 115 15.32 -8.46 15.84
CA THR A 115 14.65 -8.99 14.67
C THR A 115 15.06 -8.22 13.41
N PRO A 116 15.43 -8.90 12.31
CA PRO A 116 15.61 -8.25 11.04
C PRO A 116 14.29 -7.65 10.55
N LEU A 117 14.38 -6.64 9.68
CA LEU A 117 13.22 -6.09 9.00
C LEU A 117 12.66 -7.15 8.04
N THR A 118 11.37 -7.38 8.11
CA THR A 118 10.65 -8.36 7.27
C THR A 118 9.35 -7.72 6.77
N ALA A 119 8.71 -8.33 5.76
CA ALA A 119 7.44 -7.85 5.21
C ALA A 119 6.36 -7.66 6.29
N SER A 120 6.23 -8.60 7.24
CA SER A 120 5.26 -8.52 8.34
C SER A 120 5.53 -7.40 9.34
N HIS A 121 6.73 -6.82 9.34
CA HIS A 121 7.08 -5.69 10.21
C HIS A 121 6.79 -4.32 9.54
N LEU A 122 6.55 -4.27 8.23
CA LEU A 122 6.46 -3.01 7.50
C LEU A 122 5.27 -2.14 7.93
N GLU A 123 4.06 -2.70 8.00
CA GLU A 123 2.88 -1.91 8.38
C GLU A 123 3.00 -1.33 9.81
N PRO A 124 3.29 -2.14 10.86
CA PRO A 124 3.43 -1.61 12.21
C PRO A 124 4.52 -0.55 12.31
N LEU A 125 5.68 -0.78 11.67
CA LEU A 125 6.80 0.15 11.72
C LEU A 125 6.49 1.46 10.99
N LEU A 126 5.90 1.41 9.78
CA LEU A 126 5.49 2.61 9.05
C LEU A 126 4.44 3.40 9.85
N ARG A 127 3.46 2.72 10.45
CA ARG A 127 2.43 3.35 11.29
C ARG A 127 3.01 4.04 12.51
N ILE A 128 3.81 3.34 13.31
CA ILE A 128 4.29 3.82 14.61
C ILE A 128 5.42 4.85 14.49
N SER A 129 6.20 4.81 13.40
CA SER A 129 7.30 5.75 13.15
C SER A 129 6.90 6.94 12.29
N SER A 130 5.65 7.02 11.83
CA SER A 130 5.17 8.11 10.98
C SER A 130 5.21 9.46 11.71
N PRO A 131 5.25 10.58 10.95
CA PRO A 131 5.19 11.93 11.53
C PRO A 131 3.90 12.22 12.33
N GLU A 132 2.86 11.41 12.14
CA GLU A 132 1.56 11.56 12.81
C GLU A 132 1.52 10.85 14.18
N THR A 133 2.51 10.00 14.49
CA THR A 133 2.52 9.15 15.69
C THR A 133 3.71 9.46 16.60
N LEU A 134 4.75 8.62 16.63
CA LEU A 134 5.95 8.87 17.44
C LEU A 134 6.99 9.72 16.70
N ASP A 135 6.83 9.89 15.38
CA ASP A 135 7.76 10.59 14.50
C ASP A 135 9.19 10.09 14.69
N ILE A 136 9.51 8.90 14.17
CA ILE A 136 10.85 8.31 14.25
C ILE A 136 11.43 8.23 12.82
N PRO A 137 11.93 9.35 12.25
CA PRO A 137 12.23 9.43 10.82
C PRO A 137 13.22 8.38 10.34
N SER A 138 14.17 7.98 11.19
CA SER A 138 15.19 6.97 10.85
C SER A 138 14.60 5.56 10.69
N VAL A 139 13.59 5.21 11.49
CA VAL A 139 12.87 3.93 11.39
C VAL A 139 11.94 3.99 10.19
N TYR A 140 11.19 5.09 10.06
CA TYR A 140 10.26 5.31 8.94
C TYR A 140 10.98 5.22 7.59
N ALA A 141 12.10 5.93 7.43
CA ALA A 141 12.88 5.92 6.20
C ALA A 141 13.42 4.53 5.86
N LYS A 142 13.85 3.74 6.86
CA LYS A 142 14.32 2.36 6.64
C LYS A 142 13.18 1.41 6.26
N ALA A 143 12.02 1.53 6.91
CA ALA A 143 10.85 0.73 6.56
C ALA A 143 10.36 1.06 5.13
N SER A 144 10.29 2.34 4.77
CA SER A 144 9.94 2.78 3.41
C SER A 144 10.97 2.31 2.38
N ALA A 145 12.27 2.42 2.67
CA ALA A 145 13.31 1.94 1.77
C ALA A 145 13.20 0.43 1.54
N HIS A 146 12.93 -0.36 2.59
CA HIS A 146 12.75 -1.79 2.46
C HIS A 146 11.51 -2.16 1.62
N LEU A 147 10.41 -1.43 1.77
CA LEU A 147 9.25 -1.60 0.88
C LEU A 147 9.64 -1.31 -0.59
N ASN A 148 10.40 -0.24 -0.86
CA ASN A 148 10.85 0.07 -2.22
C ASN A 148 11.79 -1.00 -2.78
N GLU A 149 12.65 -1.60 -1.94
CA GLU A 149 13.53 -2.71 -2.31
C GLU A 149 12.75 -3.98 -2.66
N MET A 150 11.66 -4.27 -1.94
CA MET A 150 10.78 -5.41 -2.24
C MET A 150 10.04 -5.25 -3.58
N PHE A 151 9.73 -4.02 -3.98
CA PHE A 151 8.94 -3.71 -5.17
C PHE A 151 9.68 -2.73 -6.09
N PRO A 152 10.75 -3.19 -6.76
CA PRO A 152 11.64 -2.32 -7.52
C PRO A 152 10.93 -1.68 -8.71
N SER A 153 11.15 -0.39 -8.89
CA SER A 153 10.27 0.46 -9.71
C SER A 153 10.67 0.62 -11.18
N HIS A 154 11.30 -0.38 -11.76
CA HIS A 154 11.77 -0.30 -13.14
C HIS A 154 10.84 -1.05 -14.09
N LEU A 155 10.57 -0.45 -15.25
CA LEU A 155 9.76 -1.04 -16.33
C LEU A 155 10.24 -2.45 -16.71
N GLY A 156 11.56 -2.69 -16.63
CA GLY A 156 12.16 -4.00 -16.87
C GLY A 156 11.75 -5.09 -15.88
N ALA A 157 11.47 -4.75 -14.62
CA ALA A 157 11.00 -5.70 -13.60
C ALA A 157 9.54 -6.10 -13.82
N ILE A 158 8.71 -5.17 -14.29
CA ILE A 158 7.27 -5.38 -14.48
C ILE A 158 7.01 -6.38 -15.58
N ALA A 159 7.70 -6.22 -16.71
CA ALA A 159 7.45 -7.06 -17.87
C ALA A 159 8.16 -8.43 -17.80
N GLY A 160 8.88 -8.74 -16.72
CA GLY A 160 9.43 -10.06 -16.48
C GLY A 160 8.33 -10.97 -15.91
N ALA A 161 8.13 -12.15 -16.49
CA ALA A 161 7.13 -13.12 -16.04
C ALA A 161 7.28 -13.37 -14.53
N ASN A 162 6.40 -12.77 -13.74
CA ASN A 162 6.23 -12.95 -12.31
C ASN A 162 7.55 -13.02 -11.55
N ALA A 163 8.21 -11.86 -11.40
CA ALA A 163 9.40 -11.73 -10.56
C ALA A 163 9.08 -12.07 -9.09
N GLY A 164 8.99 -13.36 -8.75
CA GLY A 164 9.05 -14.01 -7.42
C GLY A 164 8.08 -13.55 -6.32
N VAL A 165 7.38 -12.43 -6.49
CA VAL A 165 6.51 -11.83 -5.49
C VAL A 165 5.17 -12.53 -5.54
N ASP A 166 4.74 -13.03 -4.38
CA ASP A 166 3.42 -13.63 -4.19
C ASP A 166 2.34 -12.58 -4.48
N ALA A 167 1.34 -12.94 -5.30
CA ALA A 167 0.21 -12.06 -5.60
C ALA A 167 -0.50 -11.59 -4.33
N HIS A 168 -0.51 -12.43 -3.28
CA HIS A 168 -1.10 -12.10 -1.99
C HIS A 168 -0.36 -10.98 -1.23
N GLU A 169 0.90 -10.68 -1.57
CA GLU A 169 1.67 -9.59 -0.96
C GLU A 169 1.48 -8.24 -1.67
N LEU A 170 0.95 -8.23 -2.90
CA LEU A 170 0.83 -7.01 -3.70
C LEU A 170 -0.22 -6.05 -3.13
N GLU A 171 -1.38 -6.56 -2.73
CA GLU A 171 -2.46 -5.71 -2.21
C GLU A 171 -2.13 -5.07 -0.86
N PRO A 172 -1.65 -5.80 0.17
CA PRO A 172 -1.21 -5.17 1.41
C PRO A 172 -0.09 -4.14 1.16
N ALA A 173 0.87 -4.46 0.30
CA ALA A 173 1.95 -3.54 -0.04
C ALA A 173 1.43 -2.27 -0.74
N LEU A 174 0.47 -2.40 -1.66
CA LEU A 174 -0.18 -1.25 -2.30
C LEU A 174 -0.91 -0.39 -1.27
N GLU A 175 -1.69 -0.99 -0.37
CA GLU A 175 -2.40 -0.22 0.67
C GLU A 175 -1.43 0.56 1.56
N LEU A 176 -0.28 -0.03 1.91
CA LEU A 176 0.79 0.68 2.61
C LEU A 176 1.37 1.83 1.78
N ALA A 177 1.64 1.60 0.49
CA ALA A 177 2.15 2.61 -0.42
C ALA A 177 1.16 3.78 -0.65
N MET A 178 -0.14 3.51 -0.56
CA MET A 178 -1.19 4.53 -0.67
C MET A 178 -1.37 5.32 0.63
N ARG A 179 -1.18 4.68 1.79
CA ARG A 179 -1.35 5.30 3.11
C ARG A 179 -0.13 6.10 3.57
N TYR A 180 1.05 5.62 3.25
CA TYR A 180 2.32 6.18 3.72
C TYR A 180 3.09 6.86 2.59
N LYS A 181 3.91 7.85 2.94
CA LYS A 181 4.82 8.51 2.01
C LYS A 181 5.97 7.56 1.66
N VAL A 182 5.77 6.79 0.59
CA VAL A 182 6.75 5.91 -0.03
C VAL A 182 7.25 6.51 -1.36
N ASP A 183 8.18 5.84 -2.03
CA ASP A 183 8.66 6.32 -3.33
C ASP A 183 7.53 6.30 -4.39
N PRO A 184 7.32 7.39 -5.16
CA PRO A 184 6.25 7.46 -6.14
C PRO A 184 6.32 6.37 -7.23
N GLU A 185 7.51 5.97 -7.65
CA GLU A 185 7.66 4.91 -8.67
C GLU A 185 7.35 3.53 -8.06
N THR A 186 7.64 3.31 -6.77
CA THR A 186 7.22 2.10 -6.05
C THR A 186 5.70 2.02 -5.98
N LYS A 187 5.03 3.10 -5.59
CA LYS A 187 3.56 3.20 -5.59
C LYS A 187 2.98 2.90 -6.97
N LYS A 188 3.53 3.54 -8.01
CA LYS A 188 3.15 3.34 -9.41
C LYS A 188 3.29 1.88 -9.87
N THR A 189 4.38 1.23 -9.47
CA THR A 189 4.65 -0.18 -9.76
C THR A 189 3.66 -1.11 -9.09
N LEU A 190 3.42 -0.93 -7.80
CA LEU A 190 2.43 -1.70 -7.05
C LEU A 190 1.03 -1.53 -7.65
N LEU A 191 0.66 -0.28 -7.95
CA LEU A 191 -0.66 0.03 -8.49
C LEU A 191 -0.86 -0.60 -9.86
N TYR A 192 0.14 -0.52 -10.75
CA TYR A 192 0.12 -1.23 -12.03
C TYR A 192 -0.06 -2.73 -11.82
N ARG A 193 0.81 -3.37 -11.01
CA ARG A 193 0.78 -4.82 -10.82
C ARG A 193 -0.52 -5.32 -10.20
N VAL A 194 -1.10 -4.59 -9.25
CA VAL A 194 -2.41 -4.93 -8.68
C VAL A 194 -3.50 -4.74 -9.75
N ALA A 195 -3.52 -3.59 -10.42
CA ALA A 195 -4.50 -3.27 -11.45
C ALA A 195 -4.53 -4.29 -12.59
N THR A 196 -3.38 -4.81 -12.99
CA THR A 196 -3.24 -5.75 -14.11
C THR A 196 -3.15 -7.20 -13.67
N SER A 197 -3.33 -7.50 -12.39
CA SER A 197 -3.35 -8.88 -11.91
C SER A 197 -4.63 -9.58 -12.37
N THR A 198 -4.55 -10.86 -12.72
CA THR A 198 -5.71 -11.64 -13.18
C THR A 198 -6.78 -11.83 -12.12
N GLU A 199 -6.43 -11.59 -10.85
CA GLU A 199 -7.35 -11.63 -9.71
C GLU A 199 -8.08 -10.29 -9.51
N PHE A 200 -7.60 -9.21 -10.15
CA PHE A 200 -8.18 -7.87 -10.11
C PHE A 200 -9.15 -7.64 -11.27
N ASP A 201 -10.05 -8.59 -11.53
CA ASP A 201 -11.27 -8.35 -12.31
C ASP A 201 -12.51 -8.51 -11.42
N PRO A 202 -12.82 -7.52 -10.58
CA PRO A 202 -13.90 -7.62 -9.62
C PRO A 202 -15.29 -7.64 -10.25
N THR A 203 -15.43 -7.36 -11.55
CA THR A 203 -16.75 -7.14 -12.16
C THR A 203 -17.02 -7.99 -13.41
N GLY A 204 -16.00 -8.59 -14.04
CA GLY A 204 -16.13 -9.10 -15.40
C GLY A 204 -16.54 -8.00 -16.39
N ALA A 205 -16.55 -6.73 -15.96
CA ALA A 205 -17.26 -5.63 -16.61
C ALA A 205 -16.34 -4.80 -17.51
N HIS A 206 -15.46 -5.49 -18.24
CA HIS A 206 -14.98 -4.97 -19.51
C HIS A 206 -16.06 -5.00 -20.60
N ASP A 207 -17.34 -5.18 -20.24
CA ASP A 207 -18.46 -4.86 -21.13
C ASP A 207 -18.56 -3.32 -21.28
N PRO A 208 -18.17 -2.76 -22.44
CA PRO A 208 -18.26 -1.33 -22.71
C PRO A 208 -19.72 -0.81 -22.73
N SER A 209 -20.70 -1.71 -22.63
CA SER A 209 -22.13 -1.39 -22.59
C SER A 209 -22.67 -1.13 -21.19
N SER A 210 -21.87 -1.36 -20.14
CA SER A 210 -22.34 -1.18 -18.76
C SER A 210 -22.43 0.31 -18.39
N PRO A 211 -23.57 0.80 -17.90
CA PRO A 211 -23.77 2.21 -17.59
C PRO A 211 -22.74 2.70 -16.56
N SER A 212 -22.20 3.89 -16.83
CA SER A 212 -21.05 4.50 -16.17
C SER A 212 -21.00 4.26 -14.65
N SER A 213 -19.87 3.68 -14.22
CA SER A 213 -19.48 3.21 -12.89
C SER A 213 -19.40 4.28 -11.77
N GLU A 214 -20.41 5.12 -11.60
CA GLU A 214 -20.53 5.94 -10.37
C GLU A 214 -20.89 5.09 -9.14
N HIS A 215 -21.29 3.82 -9.33
CA HIS A 215 -21.77 2.94 -8.25
C HIS A 215 -20.77 1.87 -7.74
N ILE A 216 -19.52 1.81 -8.22
CA ILE A 216 -18.50 0.87 -7.68
C ILE A 216 -18.31 1.04 -6.15
N SER A 217 -18.64 2.23 -5.61
CA SER A 217 -18.37 2.65 -4.23
C SER A 217 -18.97 1.77 -3.12
N SER A 218 -19.87 0.82 -3.41
CA SER A 218 -20.55 0.07 -2.33
C SER A 218 -20.83 -1.40 -2.63
N ASP A 219 -20.22 -1.98 -3.67
CA ASP A 219 -20.43 -3.40 -3.91
C ASP A 219 -19.66 -4.25 -2.86
N PRO A 220 -20.37 -4.94 -1.95
CA PRO A 220 -19.74 -5.74 -0.90
C PRO A 220 -18.93 -6.92 -1.46
N ALA A 221 -19.22 -7.39 -2.68
CA ALA A 221 -18.47 -8.49 -3.29
C ALA A 221 -17.02 -8.10 -3.57
N LEU A 222 -16.77 -6.86 -4.02
CA LEU A 222 -15.42 -6.39 -4.35
C LEU A 222 -14.56 -6.22 -3.10
N LEU A 223 -15.15 -5.72 -2.03
CA LEU A 223 -14.47 -5.60 -0.73
C LEU A 223 -14.15 -6.98 -0.12
N THR A 224 -14.93 -8.00 -0.48
CA THR A 224 -14.67 -9.38 -0.04
C THR A 224 -13.56 -10.03 -0.87
N ALA A 225 -13.46 -9.70 -2.16
CA ALA A 225 -12.40 -10.18 -3.05
C ALA A 225 -11.03 -9.57 -2.73
N HIS A 226 -11.01 -8.30 -2.33
CA HIS A 226 -9.79 -7.53 -2.06
C HIS A 226 -9.77 -7.00 -0.62
N PRO A 227 -9.71 -7.88 0.40
CA PRO A 227 -9.87 -7.49 1.80
C PRO A 227 -8.72 -6.63 2.33
N ALA A 228 -7.57 -6.62 1.66
CA ALA A 228 -6.41 -5.83 2.06
C ALA A 228 -6.48 -4.37 1.59
N LEU A 229 -7.29 -4.07 0.57
CA LEU A 229 -7.37 -2.73 -0.02
C LEU A 229 -8.51 -1.92 0.60
N SER A 230 -8.23 -0.67 0.93
CA SER A 230 -9.30 0.25 1.32
C SER A 230 -10.23 0.54 0.13
N PRO A 231 -11.51 0.91 0.37
CA PRO A 231 -12.42 1.30 -0.70
C PRO A 231 -11.89 2.44 -1.57
N ARG A 232 -11.10 3.34 -0.99
CA ARG A 232 -10.43 4.44 -1.71
C ARG A 232 -9.38 3.90 -2.67
N THR A 233 -8.47 3.05 -2.18
CA THR A 233 -7.41 2.43 -3.00
C THR A 233 -8.01 1.64 -4.15
N LEU A 234 -9.05 0.83 -3.89
CA LEU A 234 -9.75 0.08 -4.95
C LEU A 234 -10.26 0.95 -6.08
N ARG A 235 -10.93 2.07 -5.76
CA ARG A 235 -11.45 2.99 -6.79
C ARG A 235 -10.34 3.65 -7.60
N ILE A 236 -9.22 3.98 -6.96
CA ILE A 236 -8.05 4.52 -7.65
C ILE A 236 -7.49 3.47 -8.63
N THR A 237 -7.25 2.25 -8.15
CA THR A 237 -6.76 1.14 -8.99
C THR A 237 -7.68 0.89 -10.18
N HIS A 238 -9.01 0.91 -9.97
CA HIS A 238 -10.00 0.79 -11.05
C HIS A 238 -9.92 1.89 -12.10
N ARG A 239 -9.87 3.15 -11.68
CA ARG A 239 -9.77 4.27 -12.63
C ARG A 239 -8.46 4.19 -13.41
N THR A 240 -7.37 3.83 -12.75
CA THR A 240 -6.09 3.66 -13.43
C THR A 240 -6.10 2.52 -14.44
N LEU A 241 -6.69 1.36 -14.09
CA LEU A 241 -6.88 0.25 -15.04
C LEU A 241 -7.73 0.67 -16.24
N ALA A 242 -8.84 1.38 -16.00
CA ALA A 242 -9.70 1.87 -17.08
C ALA A 242 -8.95 2.82 -18.02
N SER A 243 -8.14 3.75 -17.48
CA SER A 243 -7.29 4.64 -18.29
C SER A 243 -6.24 3.88 -19.09
N LEU A 244 -5.59 2.88 -18.48
CA LEU A 244 -4.63 1.99 -19.15
C LEU A 244 -5.26 1.29 -20.36
N ILE A 245 -6.42 0.66 -20.15
CA ILE A 245 -7.15 -0.05 -21.20
C ILE A 245 -7.62 0.90 -22.30
N ALA A 246 -8.19 2.05 -21.94
CA ALA A 246 -8.69 3.03 -22.89
C ALA A 246 -7.58 3.57 -23.79
N ASP A 247 -6.38 3.79 -23.25
CA ASP A 247 -5.22 4.28 -23.99
C ASP A 247 -4.56 3.19 -24.84
N PHE A 248 -4.47 1.96 -24.32
CA PHE A 248 -3.81 0.86 -25.02
C PHE A 248 -4.66 0.21 -26.11
N THR A 249 -5.98 0.11 -25.92
CA THR A 249 -6.88 -0.59 -26.84
C THR A 249 -6.72 -0.12 -28.30
N PRO A 250 -6.72 1.20 -28.61
CA PRO A 250 -6.48 1.67 -29.98
C PRO A 250 -5.14 1.20 -30.56
N THR A 251 -4.08 1.19 -29.76
CA THR A 251 -2.75 0.72 -30.15
C THR A 251 -2.78 -0.77 -30.50
N LEU A 252 -3.45 -1.60 -29.71
CA LEU A 252 -3.56 -3.04 -29.95
C LEU A 252 -4.33 -3.37 -31.24
N PHE A 253 -5.37 -2.60 -31.55
CA PHE A 253 -6.23 -2.84 -32.72
C PHE A 253 -5.82 -2.08 -33.98
N THR A 254 -4.75 -1.28 -33.91
CA THR A 254 -4.18 -0.59 -35.07
C THR A 254 -2.97 -1.35 -35.57
N VAL A 255 -3.06 -1.94 -36.77
CA VAL A 255 -1.93 -2.61 -37.40
C VAL A 255 -0.81 -1.59 -37.68
N GLY A 256 0.38 -1.84 -37.16
CA GLY A 256 1.56 -1.02 -37.44
C GLY A 256 1.96 -1.07 -38.93
N ALA A 257 2.33 0.06 -39.50
CA ALA A 257 2.83 0.13 -40.87
C ALA A 257 4.35 -0.05 -40.88
N ALA A 258 4.87 -1.00 -41.67
CA ALA A 258 6.31 -1.15 -41.85
C ALA A 258 6.88 -0.09 -42.81
N GLN A 259 8.21 0.02 -42.84
CA GLN A 259 8.92 0.89 -43.80
C GLN A 259 8.83 0.40 -45.26
N HIS A 260 8.51 -0.89 -45.46
CA HIS A 260 8.37 -1.50 -46.78
C HIS A 260 6.97 -2.08 -46.93
N MET A 261 6.33 -1.86 -48.08
CA MET A 261 4.95 -2.34 -48.32
C MET A 261 4.81 -3.86 -48.17
N ALA A 262 5.75 -4.64 -48.72
CA ALA A 262 5.75 -6.09 -48.57
C ALA A 262 5.88 -6.54 -47.10
N CYS A 263 6.58 -5.78 -46.27
CA CYS A 263 6.66 -6.03 -44.83
C CYS A 263 5.35 -5.65 -44.13
N THR A 264 4.69 -4.57 -44.54
CA THR A 264 3.38 -4.17 -44.03
C THR A 264 2.33 -5.25 -44.31
N ASP A 265 2.34 -5.84 -45.50
CA ASP A 265 1.43 -6.93 -45.86
C ASP A 265 1.59 -8.15 -44.93
N VAL A 266 2.83 -8.54 -44.64
CA VAL A 266 3.14 -9.63 -43.69
C VAL A 266 2.61 -9.30 -42.30
N ILE A 267 2.85 -8.08 -41.79
CA ILE A 267 2.34 -7.67 -40.47
C ILE A 267 0.82 -7.71 -40.46
N ALA A 268 0.16 -7.15 -41.48
CA ALA A 268 -1.29 -7.10 -41.56
C ALA A 268 -1.94 -8.49 -41.61
N GLU A 269 -1.35 -9.43 -42.36
CA GLU A 269 -1.81 -10.82 -42.44
C GLU A 269 -1.62 -11.55 -41.09
N ARG A 270 -0.53 -11.26 -40.38
CA ARG A 270 -0.19 -11.93 -39.11
C ARG A 270 -0.81 -11.31 -37.86
N TRP A 271 -1.18 -10.04 -37.90
CA TRP A 271 -1.58 -9.27 -36.71
C TRP A 271 -2.74 -9.90 -35.94
N MET A 272 -3.76 -10.39 -36.66
CA MET A 272 -4.94 -10.99 -36.02
C MET A 272 -4.57 -12.26 -35.23
N ASP A 273 -3.77 -13.14 -35.83
CA ASP A 273 -3.47 -14.46 -35.25
C ASP A 273 -2.36 -14.38 -34.20
N ASP A 274 -1.35 -13.54 -34.42
CA ASP A 274 -0.15 -13.53 -33.57
C ASP A 274 -0.19 -12.43 -32.48
N VAL A 275 -1.04 -11.42 -32.62
CA VAL A 275 -1.15 -10.29 -31.67
C VAL A 275 -2.53 -10.20 -31.04
N ILE A 276 -3.59 -9.98 -31.83
CA ILE A 276 -4.94 -9.72 -31.30
C ILE A 276 -5.52 -10.97 -30.64
N GLY A 277 -5.49 -12.12 -31.33
CA GLY A 277 -6.04 -13.38 -30.84
C GLY A 277 -5.48 -13.76 -29.46
N PRO A 278 -4.14 -13.82 -29.30
CA PRO A 278 -3.51 -14.08 -28.00
C PRO A 278 -3.88 -13.04 -26.94
N ALA A 279 -3.86 -11.74 -27.26
CA ALA A 279 -4.21 -10.69 -26.30
C ALA A 279 -5.67 -10.75 -25.82
N LEU A 280 -6.60 -11.22 -26.66
CA LEU A 280 -7.97 -11.48 -26.24
C LEU A 280 -8.09 -12.76 -25.42
N ALA A 281 -7.31 -13.80 -25.75
CA ALA A 281 -7.37 -15.09 -25.08
C ALA A 281 -6.81 -15.07 -23.65
N ASP A 282 -5.78 -14.26 -23.40
CA ASP A 282 -5.09 -14.21 -22.10
C ASP A 282 -5.30 -12.91 -21.31
N GLY A 283 -6.24 -12.06 -21.72
CA GLY A 283 -6.49 -10.79 -21.06
C GLY A 283 -5.39 -9.74 -21.28
N GLY A 284 -4.57 -9.91 -22.32
CA GLY A 284 -3.55 -8.97 -22.77
C GLY A 284 -4.01 -7.51 -22.89
N VAL A 285 -5.29 -7.26 -23.18
CA VAL A 285 -5.88 -5.91 -23.20
C VAL A 285 -5.72 -5.19 -21.85
N GLY A 286 -5.82 -5.93 -20.74
CA GLY A 286 -5.65 -5.41 -19.37
C GLY A 286 -4.19 -5.38 -18.90
N THR A 287 -3.26 -5.97 -19.63
CA THR A 287 -1.82 -6.04 -19.32
C THR A 287 -0.99 -5.41 -20.45
N PRO A 288 -1.10 -4.09 -20.67
CA PRO A 288 -0.55 -3.43 -21.85
C PRO A 288 0.98 -3.54 -21.96
N LEU A 289 1.70 -3.43 -20.84
CA LEU A 289 3.18 -3.46 -20.86
C LEU A 289 3.71 -4.87 -21.17
N GLU A 290 3.07 -5.90 -20.61
CA GLU A 290 3.35 -7.30 -20.89
C GLU A 290 2.99 -7.65 -22.34
N THR A 291 1.84 -7.19 -22.82
CA THR A 291 1.38 -7.43 -24.19
C THR A 291 2.32 -6.81 -25.21
N LEU A 292 2.73 -5.55 -25.02
CA LEU A 292 3.70 -4.91 -25.92
C LEU A 292 5.04 -5.66 -25.94
N ARG A 293 5.53 -6.13 -24.78
CA ARG A 293 6.75 -6.95 -24.72
C ARG A 293 6.59 -8.29 -25.44
N ARG A 294 5.40 -8.90 -25.36
CA ARG A 294 5.09 -10.11 -26.14
C ARG A 294 5.10 -9.83 -27.64
N ILE A 295 4.50 -8.73 -28.08
CA ILE A 295 4.49 -8.31 -29.49
C ILE A 295 5.92 -8.11 -30.01
N GLU A 296 6.81 -7.50 -29.21
CA GLU A 296 8.24 -7.40 -29.54
C GLU A 296 8.88 -8.76 -29.81
N GLY A 297 8.53 -9.79 -29.02
CA GLY A 297 9.04 -11.15 -29.19
C GLY A 297 8.48 -11.84 -30.42
N VAL A 298 7.19 -11.65 -30.72
CA VAL A 298 6.51 -12.18 -31.91
C VAL A 298 7.12 -11.62 -33.19
N ALA A 299 7.51 -10.34 -33.20
CA ALA A 299 8.08 -9.69 -34.37
C ALA A 299 9.34 -10.42 -34.92
N GLU A 300 10.10 -11.12 -34.07
CA GLU A 300 11.25 -11.92 -34.53
C GLU A 300 10.80 -13.13 -35.36
N GLY A 301 9.68 -13.76 -35.00
CA GLY A 301 9.10 -14.91 -35.73
C GLY A 301 8.60 -14.53 -37.13
N TRP A 302 8.18 -13.28 -37.33
CA TRP A 302 7.72 -12.79 -38.63
C TRP A 302 8.81 -12.75 -39.72
N ARG A 303 10.08 -12.90 -39.35
CA ARG A 303 11.18 -13.07 -40.33
C ARG A 303 10.98 -14.29 -41.21
N GLU A 304 10.48 -15.38 -40.65
CA GLU A 304 10.18 -16.62 -41.37
C GLU A 304 9.04 -16.43 -42.38
N HIS A 305 8.26 -15.36 -42.24
CA HIS A 305 7.15 -14.98 -43.10
C HIS A 305 7.50 -13.85 -44.08
N GLY A 306 8.78 -13.48 -44.17
CA GLY A 306 9.27 -12.49 -45.15
C GLY A 306 9.46 -11.08 -44.58
N LEU A 307 9.33 -10.88 -43.27
CA LEU A 307 9.66 -9.60 -42.64
C LEU A 307 11.19 -9.38 -42.63
N CYS A 308 11.64 -8.25 -43.16
CA CYS A 308 13.09 -7.97 -43.22
C CYS A 308 13.63 -7.53 -41.86
N GLU A 309 14.94 -7.73 -41.64
CA GLU A 309 15.62 -7.41 -40.38
C GLU A 309 15.44 -5.95 -39.93
N GLY A 310 15.50 -5.01 -40.88
CA GLY A 310 15.31 -3.60 -40.57
C GLY A 310 13.91 -3.28 -40.04
N CYS A 311 12.87 -3.94 -40.58
CA CYS A 311 11.50 -3.76 -40.11
C CYS A 311 11.27 -4.41 -38.74
N VAL A 312 11.89 -5.57 -38.46
CA VAL A 312 11.85 -6.19 -37.12
C VAL A 312 12.48 -5.26 -36.08
N GLY A 313 13.68 -4.74 -36.36
CA GLY A 313 14.36 -3.82 -35.44
C GLY A 313 13.56 -2.54 -35.19
N TRP A 314 12.96 -1.98 -36.25
CA TRP A 314 12.10 -0.81 -36.14
C TRP A 314 10.84 -1.07 -35.29
N LEU A 315 10.12 -2.17 -35.52
CA LEU A 315 8.93 -2.55 -34.73
C LEU A 315 9.28 -2.74 -33.26
N ARG A 316 10.38 -3.44 -32.96
CA ARG A 316 10.83 -3.62 -31.57
C ARG A 316 11.09 -2.28 -30.88
N GLY A 317 11.75 -1.35 -31.58
CA GLY A 317 11.96 0.00 -31.07
C GLY A 317 10.67 0.80 -30.89
N GLU A 318 9.70 0.65 -31.81
CA GLU A 318 8.39 1.28 -31.70
C GLU A 318 7.63 0.81 -30.45
N TRP A 319 7.58 -0.51 -30.22
CA TRP A 319 6.85 -1.09 -29.09
C TRP A 319 7.52 -0.87 -27.74
N GLU A 320 8.86 -0.92 -27.67
CA GLU A 320 9.59 -0.50 -26.47
C GLU A 320 9.29 0.97 -26.17
N GLY A 321 9.33 1.83 -27.19
CA GLY A 321 8.98 3.24 -27.06
C GLY A 321 7.54 3.47 -26.61
N GLU A 322 6.58 2.66 -27.08
CA GLU A 322 5.19 2.74 -26.61
C GLU A 322 5.03 2.27 -25.15
N ARG A 323 5.77 1.24 -24.73
CA ARG A 323 5.82 0.82 -23.31
C ARG A 323 6.34 1.93 -22.42
N GLU A 324 7.42 2.59 -22.84
CA GLU A 324 7.97 3.75 -22.11
C GLU A 324 6.96 4.90 -22.03
N LYS A 325 6.22 5.18 -23.12
CA LYS A 325 5.16 6.20 -23.13
C LYS A 325 4.01 5.86 -22.19
N ILE A 326 3.49 4.63 -22.23
CA ILE A 326 2.42 4.18 -21.32
C ILE A 326 2.91 4.28 -19.86
N TRP A 327 4.12 3.79 -19.58
CA TRP A 327 4.72 3.91 -18.24
C TRP A 327 4.87 5.38 -17.81
N GLY A 328 5.27 6.27 -18.70
CA GLY A 328 5.35 7.71 -18.44
C GLY A 328 3.99 8.33 -18.11
N ARG A 329 2.94 7.96 -18.84
CA ARG A 329 1.56 8.44 -18.64
C ARG A 329 0.92 7.93 -17.35
N LEU A 330 1.29 6.72 -16.90
CA LEU A 330 0.69 6.09 -15.73
C LEU A 330 0.73 6.95 -14.47
N GLY A 331 1.82 7.71 -14.24
CA GLY A 331 1.90 8.62 -13.09
C GLY A 331 0.80 9.69 -13.11
N ALA A 332 0.54 10.29 -14.28
CA ALA A 332 -0.49 11.31 -14.43
C ALA A 332 -1.91 10.73 -14.20
N TRP A 333 -2.17 9.51 -14.67
CA TRP A 333 -3.45 8.84 -14.44
C TRP A 333 -3.69 8.53 -12.95
N ILE A 334 -2.63 8.13 -12.22
CA ILE A 334 -2.71 7.91 -10.77
C ILE A 334 -3.03 9.21 -10.04
N GLU A 335 -2.32 10.30 -10.36
CA GLU A 335 -2.57 11.61 -9.75
C GLU A 335 -3.99 12.14 -10.03
N GLU A 336 -4.49 11.92 -11.24
CA GLU A 336 -5.87 12.26 -11.60
C GLU A 336 -6.88 11.46 -10.79
N ALA A 337 -6.67 10.14 -10.67
CA ALA A 337 -7.54 9.26 -9.89
C ALA A 337 -7.54 9.63 -8.40
N GLU A 338 -6.37 9.92 -7.81
CA GLU A 338 -6.23 10.39 -6.44
C GLU A 338 -6.95 11.73 -6.21
N ARG A 339 -6.80 12.68 -7.14
CA ARG A 339 -7.46 13.99 -7.08
C ARG A 339 -8.97 13.86 -7.11
N ALA A 340 -9.49 12.98 -7.97
CA ALA A 340 -10.92 12.70 -8.05
C ALA A 340 -11.47 12.11 -6.73
N GLU A 341 -10.75 11.18 -6.10
CA GLU A 341 -11.14 10.64 -4.79
C GLU A 341 -11.11 11.71 -3.68
N ASN A 342 -10.06 12.51 -3.63
CA ASN A 342 -9.93 13.55 -2.61
C ASN A 342 -11.05 14.61 -2.76
N ALA A 343 -11.45 14.94 -4.00
CA ALA A 343 -12.59 15.82 -4.26
C ALA A 343 -13.93 15.19 -3.83
N ALA A 344 -14.11 13.89 -4.06
CA ALA A 344 -15.31 13.16 -3.64
C ALA A 344 -15.42 13.12 -2.11
N ASP A 345 -14.33 12.84 -1.39
CA ASP A 345 -14.30 12.80 0.07
C ASP A 345 -14.56 14.19 0.69
N ALA A 346 -14.05 15.26 0.07
CA ALA A 346 -14.31 16.63 0.52
C ALA A 346 -15.76 17.10 0.35
N SER A 347 -16.56 16.40 -0.47
CA SER A 347 -17.97 16.74 -0.72
C SER A 347 -18.97 16.05 0.23
N ARG A 348 -18.50 15.13 1.08
CA ARG A 348 -19.31 14.36 2.03
C ARG A 348 -19.43 15.06 3.38
#